data_AF-A0A0A1FGB0-F1
#
_entry.id   AF-A0A0A1FGB0-F1
#
_cell.length_a   1.000
_cell.length_b   1.000
_cell.length_c   1.000
_cell.angle_alpha   90.00
_cell.angle_beta   90.00
_cell.angle_gamma   90.00
#
_symmetry.space_group_name_H-M   'P 1'
#
loop_
_entity.id
_entity.type
_entity.pdbx_description
1 polymer ?
#
loop_
_entity_poly.entity_id
_entity_poly.type
_entity_poly.pdbx_seq_one_letter_code
_entity_poly.pdbx_strand_id
1 'polypeptide(L)' 'MSEQTSQNVEYRGYVIVPKPVQGHDDLWHDGYQILKAGSSVSSRTNTESAHSTQDTAYDSSVEFAKIEVDNLVALTD' A
#
# COMPACT_ATOMS: atom_id res chain seq x y z
N MET A 1 13.61 -7.98 18.25
CA MET A 1 12.26 -8.23 17.73
C MET A 1 12.17 -7.46 16.44
N SER A 2 11.97 -8.18 15.34
CA SER A 2 12.16 -7.73 13.96
C SER A 2 11.34 -6.51 13.62
N GLU A 3 12.01 -5.39 13.37
CA GLU A 3 11.50 -4.31 12.53
C GLU A 3 11.25 -4.94 11.16
N GLN A 4 10.03 -5.44 10.93
CA GLN A 4 9.54 -5.69 9.58
C GLN A 4 9.39 -4.31 8.94
N THR A 5 10.52 -3.77 8.49
CA THR A 5 10.58 -2.58 7.66
C THR A 5 9.79 -2.90 6.40
N SER A 6 8.50 -2.56 6.39
CA SER A 6 7.71 -2.46 5.17
C SER A 6 8.51 -1.58 4.22
N GLN A 7 9.20 -2.21 3.26
CA GLN A 7 10.09 -1.47 2.38
C GLN A 7 9.22 -0.64 1.45
N ASN A 8 9.57 0.64 1.33
CA ASN A 8 8.91 1.49 0.36
C ASN A 8 9.22 0.95 -1.04
N VAL A 9 8.20 0.84 -1.88
CA VAL A 9 8.32 0.33 -3.25
C VAL A 9 8.28 1.52 -4.21
N GLU A 10 9.36 1.74 -4.95
CA GLU A 10 9.38 2.76 -5.99
C GLU A 10 8.78 2.20 -7.30
N TYR A 11 7.79 2.91 -7.86
CA TYR A 11 7.09 2.48 -9.07
C TYR A 11 6.71 3.70 -9.93
N ARG A 12 7.17 3.73 -11.19
CA ARG A 12 6.88 4.82 -12.16
C ARG A 12 7.18 6.25 -11.66
N GLY A 13 8.18 6.41 -10.80
CA GLY A 13 8.51 7.71 -10.18
C GLY A 13 7.62 8.10 -8.98
N TYR A 14 6.78 7.18 -8.52
CA TYR A 14 6.03 7.27 -7.27
C TYR A 14 6.66 6.37 -6.22
N VAL A 15 6.49 6.71 -4.95
CA VAL A 15 6.93 5.90 -3.81
C VAL A 15 5.68 5.35 -3.13
N ILE A 16 5.54 4.03 -3.13
CA ILE A 16 4.48 3.29 -2.45
C ILE A 16 5.01 2.93 -1.06
N VAL A 17 4.24 3.23 -0.04
CA VAL A 17 4.51 2.89 1.36
C VAL A 17 3.42 1.95 1.83
N PRO A 18 3.65 0.64 1.80
CA PRO A 18 2.69 -0.34 2.28
C PRO A 18 2.53 -0.23 3.81
N LYS A 19 1.29 -0.11 4.26
CA LYS A 19 0.90 0.01 5.66
C LYS A 19 -0.23 -0.97 5.94
N PRO A 20 0.06 -2.28 5.95
CA PRO A 20 -0.92 -3.26 6.42
C PRO A 20 -1.25 -2.96 7.88
N VAL A 21 -2.53 -2.97 8.24
CA VAL A 21 -3.03 -2.66 9.58
C VAL A 21 -3.70 -3.90 10.16
N GLN A 22 -3.30 -4.30 11.35
CA GLN A 22 -3.98 -5.38 12.06
C GLN A 22 -5.31 -4.85 12.62
N GLY A 23 -6.40 -5.48 12.20
CA GLY A 23 -7.76 -5.22 12.67
C GLY A 23 -8.05 -5.92 14.00
N HIS A 24 -9.24 -5.65 14.55
CA HIS A 24 -9.70 -6.24 15.81
C HIS A 24 -10.05 -7.74 15.71
N ASP A 25 -10.26 -8.24 14.49
CA ASP A 25 -10.68 -9.62 14.20
C ASP A 25 -9.50 -10.60 14.03
N ASP A 26 -8.30 -10.24 14.51
CA ASP A 26 -7.02 -10.93 14.25
C ASP A 26 -6.63 -11.01 12.75
N LEU A 27 -7.35 -10.28 11.90
CA LEU A 27 -7.09 -10.17 10.46
C LEU A 27 -6.28 -8.91 10.13
N TRP A 28 -5.52 -8.98 9.04
CA TRP A 28 -4.72 -7.89 8.49
C TRP A 28 -5.44 -7.22 7.34
N HIS A 29 -5.72 -5.94 7.46
CA HIS A 29 -6.25 -5.13 6.39
C HIS A 29 -5.11 -4.56 5.54
N ASP A 30 -5.28 -4.61 4.23
CA ASP A 30 -4.36 -3.93 3.33
C ASP A 30 -4.50 -2.40 3.43
N GLY A 31 -3.40 -1.74 3.10
CA GLY A 31 -3.26 -0.31 3.22
C GLY A 31 -1.97 0.16 2.60
N TYR A 32 -2.00 1.32 1.97
CA TYR A 32 -0.84 1.91 1.32
C TYR A 32 -0.96 3.42 1.26
N GLN A 33 0.19 4.06 1.11
CA GLN A 33 0.30 5.47 0.81
C GLN A 33 1.18 5.66 -0.42
N ILE A 34 0.72 6.44 -1.38
CA ILE A 34 1.44 6.77 -2.61
C ILE A 34 1.94 8.20 -2.49
N LEU A 35 3.25 8.37 -2.62
CA LEU A 35 3.94 9.65 -2.60
C LEU A 35 4.49 9.94 -4.01
N LYS A 36 4.43 11.20 -4.45
CA LYS A 36 5.10 11.69 -5.66
C LYS A 36 5.92 12.91 -5.28
N ALA A 37 7.23 12.88 -5.55
CA ALA A 37 8.15 13.96 -5.20
C ALA A 37 8.05 14.42 -3.73
N GLY A 38 7.83 13.48 -2.81
CA GLY A 38 7.68 13.75 -1.37
C GLY A 38 6.27 14.16 -0.91
N SER A 39 5.32 14.37 -1.83
CA SER A 39 3.93 14.71 -1.50
C SER A 39 3.01 13.50 -1.60
N SER A 40 2.12 13.32 -0.62
CA SER A 40 1.10 12.26 -0.67
C SER A 40 0.08 12.59 -1.76
N VAL A 41 0.03 11.76 -2.79
CA VAL A 41 -0.92 11.91 -3.91
C VAL A 41 -2.14 11.03 -3.76
N SER A 42 -1.99 9.88 -3.09
CA SER A 42 -3.09 8.97 -2.78
C SER A 42 -2.76 8.16 -1.54
N SER A 43 -3.78 7.74 -0.80
CA SER A 43 -3.62 6.86 0.34
C SER A 43 -4.88 6.08 0.55
N ARG A 44 -4.74 4.79 0.82
CA ARG A 44 -5.85 3.90 1.14
C ARG A 44 -5.50 3.15 2.40
N THR A 45 -6.40 3.20 3.37
CA THR A 45 -6.27 2.49 4.65
C THR A 45 -7.61 1.86 4.95
N ASN A 46 -7.59 0.66 5.52
CA ASN A 46 -8.80 -0.07 5.89
C ASN A 46 -9.68 -0.41 4.68
N THR A 47 -9.06 -1.04 3.69
CA THR A 47 -9.80 -1.71 2.63
C THR A 47 -10.63 -2.86 3.22
N GLU A 48 -11.74 -3.18 2.56
CA GLU A 48 -12.63 -4.27 2.97
C GLU A 48 -11.99 -5.66 2.81
N SER A 49 -10.81 -5.71 2.18
CA SER A 49 -9.99 -6.89 2.08
C SER A 49 -9.28 -7.14 3.42
N ALA A 50 -9.51 -8.33 3.96
CA ALA A 50 -8.91 -8.79 5.21
C ALA A 50 -8.17 -10.09 4.95
N HIS A 51 -6.92 -10.15 5.40
CA HIS A 51 -5.99 -11.23 5.15
C HIS A 51 -5.57 -11.91 6.45
N SER A 52 -5.35 -13.23 6.40
CA SER A 52 -4.95 -14.01 7.57
C SER A 52 -3.50 -13.75 8.01
N THR A 53 -2.67 -13.17 7.14
CA THR A 53 -1.26 -12.89 7.42
C THR A 53 -0.88 -11.47 6.98
N GLN A 54 0.08 -10.89 7.69
CA GLN A 54 0.64 -9.59 7.37
C GLN A 54 1.30 -9.57 5.99
N ASP A 55 1.96 -10.66 5.61
CA ASP A 55 2.66 -10.81 4.33
C ASP A 55 1.70 -10.72 3.14
N THR A 56 0.56 -11.42 3.22
CA THR A 56 -0.48 -11.33 2.18
C THR A 56 -1.12 -9.94 2.13
N ALA A 57 -1.35 -9.30 3.28
CA ALA A 57 -1.83 -7.91 3.31
C ALA A 57 -0.81 -6.93 2.70
N TYR A 58 0.49 -7.15 2.93
CA TYR A 58 1.56 -6.35 2.36
C TYR A 58 1.62 -6.49 0.84
N ASP A 59 1.66 -7.72 0.33
CA ASP A 59 1.70 -7.98 -1.12
C ASP A 59 0.48 -7.39 -1.81
N SER A 60 -0.72 -7.62 -1.24
CA SER A 60 -1.96 -7.06 -1.77
C SER A 60 -1.93 -5.53 -1.76
N SER A 61 -1.44 -4.90 -0.68
CA SER A 61 -1.28 -3.44 -0.60
C SER A 61 -0.40 -2.89 -1.72
N VAL A 62 0.71 -3.57 -2.03
CA VAL A 62 1.63 -3.16 -3.10
C VAL A 62 0.98 -3.30 -4.47
N GLU A 63 0.28 -4.40 -4.74
CA GLU A 63 -0.40 -4.62 -6.02
C GLU A 63 -1.49 -3.58 -6.27
N PHE A 64 -2.36 -3.32 -5.27
CA PHE A 64 -3.37 -2.28 -5.37
C PHE A 64 -2.77 -0.89 -5.56
N ALA A 65 -1.69 -0.58 -4.86
CA ALA A 65 -1.00 0.69 -5.01
C ALA A 65 -0.40 0.88 -6.41
N LYS A 66 0.16 -0.19 -7.02
CA LYS A 66 0.67 -0.14 -8.40
C LYS A 66 -0.45 0.15 -9.40
N ILE A 67 -1.59 -0.52 -9.27
CA ILE A 67 -2.78 -0.28 -10.11
C ILE A 67 -3.25 1.18 -9.96
N GLU A 68 -3.28 1.70 -8.74
CA GLU A 68 -3.65 3.09 -8.50
C GLU A 68 -2.64 4.07 -9.12
N VAL A 69 -1.33 3.77 -9.03
CA VAL A 69 -0.29 4.55 -9.73
C VAL A 69 -0.49 4.50 -11.24
N ASP A 70 -0.81 3.34 -11.82
CA ASP A 70 -1.10 3.20 -13.25
C ASP A 70 -2.29 4.09 -13.66
N ASN A 71 -3.36 4.10 -12.86
CA ASN A 71 -4.52 4.97 -13.08
C ASN A 71 -4.15 6.45 -12.98
N LEU A 72 -3.37 6.84 -11.96
CA LEU A 72 -2.89 8.21 -11.80
C LEU A 72 -2.07 8.63 -13.02
N VAL A 73 -1.15 7.79 -13.49
CA VAL A 73 -0.35 8.05 -14.70
C VAL A 73 -1.24 8.19 -15.93
N ALA A 74 -2.20 7.28 -16.14
CA ALA A 74 -3.12 7.34 -17.27
C ALA A 74 -4.04 8.57 -17.27
N LEU A 75 -4.32 9.15 -16.10
CA LEU A 75 -5.10 10.39 -15.97
C LEU A 75 -4.28 11.67 -16.13
N THR A 76 -2.95 11.58 -16.06
CA THR A 76 -2.06 12.75 -16.19
C THR A 76 -1.38 12.87 -17.56
N ASP A 77 -1.57 11.88 -18.44
CA ASP A 77 -1.08 11.85 -19.84
C ASP A 77 -2.19 12.37 -20.79
#